data_AF-A0A835Z622-F1
#
_entry.id   AF-A0A835Z622-F1
#
_cell.length_a   1.000
_cell.length_b   1.000
_cell.length_c   1.000
_cell.angle_alpha   90.00
_cell.angle_beta   90.00
_cell.angle_gamma   90.00
#
_symmetry.space_group_name_H-M   'P 1'
#
loop_
_entity.id
_entity.type
_entity.pdbx_description
1 polymer ?
#
loop_
_entity_poly.entity_id
_entity_poly.type
_entity_poly.pdbx_seq_one_letter_code
_entity_poly.pdbx_strand_id
1 'polypeptide(L)'
;MQNQIWAEEVPGTAPADLVNATLDDLGNSIIGSFAGKTSTLSPMIRKYVKVPLVVIAGSGDAAYESPLDGTYGRVLQSAIPFNTDDAGSYLQSIYKSTGVEIPFGSGSWLLDPESGVVTFYDLTSITGVSAATPILATYYRYVGKLGAATSEQTAAAISDQELTFTKTIKFDGGSTTVTDDALASIVLDDRDLASMPTSTPCMSLQIGGDSDGSWRLVTYGGGGSATGTSFEIQCRVSGTWVTKSSFTPV
;
A
#
# COMPACT_ATOMS: atom_id res chain seq x y z
N MET A 1 -20.13 -0.23 -7.87
CA MET A 1 -19.42 1.07 -7.94
C MET A 1 -17.98 0.75 -8.26
N GLN A 2 -17.46 1.27 -9.36
CA GLN A 2 -16.07 1.10 -9.74
C GLN A 2 -15.24 1.94 -8.78
N ASN A 3 -14.47 1.32 -7.88
CA ASN A 3 -13.56 2.04 -7.02
C ASN A 3 -12.52 2.71 -7.93
N GLN A 4 -12.52 4.03 -7.94
CA GLN A 4 -11.39 4.81 -8.42
C GLN A 4 -10.12 4.21 -7.79
N ILE A 5 -9.11 3.91 -8.61
CA ILE A 5 -7.88 3.24 -8.14
C ILE A 5 -6.98 4.30 -7.50
N TRP A 6 -7.38 4.81 -6.35
CA TRP A 6 -6.55 5.66 -5.50
C TRP A 6 -5.48 4.78 -4.85
N ALA A 7 -4.21 5.18 -4.96
CA ALA A 7 -3.10 4.43 -4.37
C ALA A 7 -3.05 4.60 -2.84
N GLU A 8 -3.52 5.74 -2.35
CA GLU A 8 -3.62 6.07 -0.95
C GLU A 8 -5.08 6.02 -0.49
N GLU A 9 -5.31 5.50 0.72
CA GLU A 9 -6.63 5.46 1.33
C GLU A 9 -7.15 6.89 1.60
N VAL A 10 -8.38 7.18 1.17
CA VAL A 10 -9.05 8.43 1.53
C VAL A 10 -9.60 8.30 2.95
N PRO A 11 -9.27 9.22 3.88
CA PRO A 11 -9.75 9.13 5.26
C PRO A 11 -11.27 9.16 5.28
N GLY A 12 -11.90 8.35 6.13
CA GLY A 12 -13.36 8.32 6.31
C GLY A 12 -13.97 9.61 6.86
N THR A 13 -13.17 10.65 7.11
CA THR A 13 -13.65 12.01 7.44
C THR A 13 -12.71 13.03 6.82
N ALA A 14 -13.26 14.12 6.28
CA ALA A 14 -12.48 15.19 5.67
C ALA A 14 -11.45 15.76 6.66
N PRO A 15 -10.20 16.01 6.22
CA PRO A 15 -9.16 16.52 7.09
C PRO A 15 -9.54 17.83 7.78
N ALA A 16 -9.38 17.88 9.11
CA ALA A 16 -9.83 19.00 9.94
C ALA A 16 -9.17 20.33 9.55
N ASP A 17 -7.94 20.30 9.04
CA ASP A 17 -7.20 21.48 8.58
C ASP A 17 -7.78 22.09 7.30
N LEU A 18 -8.56 21.32 6.53
CA LEU A 18 -9.26 21.82 5.35
C LEU A 18 -10.64 22.41 5.67
N VAL A 19 -11.29 21.99 6.75
CA VAL A 19 -12.65 22.43 7.10
C VAL A 19 -12.73 23.96 7.17
N ASN A 20 -11.77 24.59 7.83
CA ASN A 20 -11.72 26.04 8.08
C ASN A 20 -10.62 26.76 7.29
N ALA A 21 -10.09 26.14 6.22
CA ALA A 21 -9.09 26.77 5.38
C ALA A 21 -9.61 28.08 4.75
N THR A 22 -8.86 29.16 4.90
CA THR A 22 -9.17 30.48 4.31
C THR A 22 -8.24 30.85 3.16
N LEU A 23 -7.06 30.23 3.10
CA LEU A 23 -6.05 30.45 2.09
C LEU A 23 -5.82 29.20 1.25
N ASP A 24 -5.49 29.39 -0.02
CA ASP A 24 -5.02 28.35 -0.93
C ASP A 24 -3.52 28.03 -0.69
N ASP A 25 -2.98 27.09 -1.47
CA ASP A 25 -1.56 26.70 -1.38
C ASP A 25 -0.58 27.79 -1.84
N LEU A 26 -1.06 28.83 -2.52
CA LEU A 26 -0.26 29.98 -2.97
C LEU A 26 -0.37 31.17 -2.01
N GLY A 27 -1.12 31.02 -0.90
CA GLY A 27 -1.33 32.08 0.09
C GLY A 27 -2.40 33.11 -0.30
N ASN A 28 -3.16 32.88 -1.37
CA ASN A 28 -4.30 33.72 -1.77
C ASN A 28 -5.59 33.24 -1.08
N SER A 29 -6.67 34.01 -1.21
CA SER A 29 -7.99 33.55 -0.76
C SER A 29 -8.39 32.25 -1.45
N ILE A 30 -8.86 31.27 -0.68
CA ILE A 30 -9.30 29.98 -1.22
C ILE A 30 -10.61 30.08 -2.03
N ILE A 31 -11.42 31.11 -1.77
CA ILE A 31 -12.70 31.31 -2.45
C ILE A 31 -12.45 31.64 -3.92
N GLY A 32 -12.93 30.79 -4.82
CA GLY A 32 -12.74 30.94 -6.26
C GLY A 32 -11.35 30.54 -6.76
N SER A 33 -10.47 30.05 -5.88
CA SER A 33 -9.11 29.65 -6.26
C SER A 33 -9.09 28.32 -7.01
N PHE A 34 -8.38 28.30 -8.14
CA PHE A 34 -8.06 27.08 -8.89
C PHE A 34 -6.85 26.33 -8.32
N ALA A 35 -6.08 26.93 -7.40
CA ALA A 35 -4.99 26.22 -6.72
C ALA A 35 -5.54 25.27 -5.64
N GLY A 36 -6.58 25.70 -4.92
CA GLY A 36 -7.14 24.98 -3.79
C GLY A 36 -6.20 24.90 -2.58
N LYS A 37 -6.61 24.19 -1.53
CA LYS A 37 -5.80 23.97 -0.32
C LYS A 37 -5.53 22.49 -0.11
N THR A 38 -4.26 22.08 -0.14
CA THR A 38 -3.86 20.70 0.16
C THR A 38 -3.78 20.50 1.68
N SER A 39 -4.28 19.36 2.17
CA SER A 39 -4.19 19.04 3.60
C SER A 39 -2.76 18.71 3.99
N THR A 40 -2.36 19.22 5.14
CA THR A 40 -1.12 18.86 5.83
C THR A 40 -1.22 17.52 6.56
N LEU A 41 -2.44 17.11 6.94
CA LEU A 41 -2.71 15.84 7.62
C LEU A 41 -2.92 14.69 6.62
N SER A 42 -3.37 15.00 5.41
CA SER A 42 -3.64 14.03 4.35
C SER A 42 -3.26 14.63 3.00
N PRO A 43 -1.97 14.60 2.61
CA PRO A 43 -1.45 15.31 1.43
C PRO A 43 -2.08 14.92 0.08
N MET A 44 -2.76 13.78 0.03
CA MET A 44 -3.55 13.31 -1.11
C MET A 44 -4.93 13.96 -1.21
N ILE A 45 -5.33 14.81 -0.26
CA ILE A 45 -6.64 15.48 -0.23
C ILE A 45 -6.47 16.98 -0.40
N ARG A 46 -7.25 17.56 -1.30
CA ARG A 46 -7.31 19.00 -1.55
C ARG A 46 -8.74 19.52 -1.49
N LYS A 47 -8.94 20.71 -0.91
CA LYS A 47 -10.23 21.40 -0.89
C LYS A 47 -10.28 22.55 -1.87
N TYR A 48 -11.43 22.71 -2.49
CA TYR A 48 -11.80 23.83 -3.35
C TYR A 48 -13.06 24.48 -2.80
N VAL A 49 -13.12 25.81 -2.80
CA VAL A 49 -14.24 26.57 -2.24
C VAL A 49 -14.79 27.54 -3.28
N LYS A 50 -16.07 27.37 -3.64
CA LYS A 50 -16.79 28.22 -4.59
C LYS A 50 -16.01 28.53 -5.87
N VAL A 51 -15.39 27.50 -6.47
CA VAL A 51 -14.68 27.60 -7.75
C VAL A 51 -15.69 27.91 -8.86
N PRO A 52 -15.46 28.94 -9.68
CA PRO A 52 -16.36 29.25 -10.79
C PRO A 52 -16.26 28.20 -11.89
N LEU A 53 -17.41 27.71 -12.33
CA LEU A 53 -17.51 26.78 -13.45
C LEU A 53 -17.89 27.52 -14.73
N VAL A 54 -17.70 26.85 -15.87
CA VAL A 54 -18.11 27.32 -17.19
C VAL A 54 -19.09 26.33 -17.79
N VAL A 55 -20.03 26.82 -18.59
CA VAL A 55 -20.98 25.97 -19.30
C VAL A 55 -20.26 25.14 -20.36
N ILE A 56 -20.68 23.89 -20.53
CA ILE A 56 -20.22 23.04 -21.64
C ILE A 56 -21.00 23.44 -22.89
N ALA A 57 -20.28 23.85 -23.93
CA ALA A 57 -20.91 24.24 -25.20
C ALA A 57 -21.78 23.10 -25.76
N GLY A 58 -23.00 23.43 -26.19
CA GLY A 58 -23.96 22.46 -26.72
C GLY A 58 -24.78 21.72 -25.66
N SER A 59 -24.56 21.95 -24.36
CA SER A 59 -25.36 21.31 -23.30
C SER A 59 -26.72 21.99 -23.03
N GLY A 60 -27.04 23.08 -23.72
CA GLY A 60 -28.23 23.89 -23.42
C GLY A 60 -28.25 24.42 -21.97
N ASP A 61 -27.10 24.87 -21.48
CA ASP A 61 -26.89 25.36 -20.11
C ASP A 61 -27.06 24.32 -18.99
N ALA A 62 -27.26 23.05 -19.32
CA ALA A 62 -27.47 21.99 -18.33
C ALA A 62 -26.20 21.35 -17.77
N ALA A 63 -25.01 21.59 -18.36
CA ALA A 63 -23.77 20.98 -17.91
C ALA A 63 -22.65 22.01 -17.74
N TYR A 64 -21.88 21.85 -16.67
CA TYR A 64 -20.83 22.77 -16.26
C TYR A 64 -19.55 22.02 -15.89
N GLU A 65 -18.41 22.61 -16.21
CA GLU A 65 -17.08 22.08 -15.93
C GLU A 65 -16.18 23.18 -15.37
N SER A 66 -15.13 22.83 -14.65
CA SER A 66 -14.12 23.83 -14.34
C SER A 66 -13.31 24.19 -15.59
N PRO A 67 -12.89 25.46 -15.76
CA PRO A 67 -11.85 25.83 -16.71
C PRO A 67 -10.62 24.93 -16.61
N LEU A 68 -9.88 24.83 -17.73
CA LEU A 68 -8.57 24.19 -17.74
C LEU A 68 -7.59 25.04 -16.94
N ASP A 69 -7.09 24.50 -15.83
CA ASP A 69 -5.95 25.07 -15.10
C ASP A 69 -4.70 24.24 -15.44
N GLY A 70 -3.66 24.92 -15.93
CA GLY A 70 -2.49 24.32 -16.58
C GLY A 70 -1.71 23.31 -15.73
N THR A 71 -1.90 23.29 -14.40
CA THR A 71 -1.19 22.38 -13.49
C THR A 71 -1.93 21.06 -13.24
N TYR A 72 -3.27 21.05 -13.26
CA TYR A 72 -4.07 19.89 -12.84
C TYR A 72 -5.23 19.54 -13.78
N GLY A 73 -5.22 20.09 -15.00
CA GLY A 73 -6.32 19.95 -15.94
C GLY A 73 -7.59 20.62 -15.39
N ARG A 74 -8.72 19.93 -15.46
CA ARG A 74 -9.97 20.41 -14.87
C ARG A 74 -9.94 20.15 -13.37
N VAL A 75 -9.97 21.20 -12.56
CA VAL A 75 -9.90 21.06 -11.11
C VAL A 75 -11.04 20.24 -10.52
N LEU A 76 -12.20 20.19 -11.19
CA LEU A 76 -13.38 19.44 -10.74
C LEU A 76 -13.28 17.92 -10.94
N GLN A 77 -12.27 17.44 -11.69
CA GLN A 77 -12.00 16.02 -11.84
C GLN A 77 -11.41 15.41 -10.58
N SER A 78 -11.62 14.10 -10.39
CA SER A 78 -11.16 13.36 -9.22
C SER A 78 -11.75 13.90 -7.91
N ALA A 79 -12.96 14.46 -7.98
CA ALA A 79 -13.68 14.83 -6.77
C ALA A 79 -13.87 13.59 -5.88
N ILE A 80 -13.82 13.78 -4.57
CA ILE A 80 -14.12 12.72 -3.63
C ILE A 80 -15.64 12.56 -3.60
N PRO A 81 -16.19 11.36 -3.86
CA PRO A 81 -17.63 11.14 -3.82
C PRO A 81 -18.23 11.54 -2.47
N PHE A 82 -19.44 12.12 -2.49
CA PHE A 82 -20.11 12.57 -1.27
C PHE A 82 -20.39 11.44 -0.28
N ASN A 83 -20.46 10.19 -0.76
CA ASN A 83 -20.73 8.99 0.02
C ASN A 83 -19.45 8.29 0.53
N THR A 84 -18.29 8.94 0.46
CA THR A 84 -17.05 8.42 1.07
C THR A 84 -17.08 8.46 2.59
N ASP A 85 -17.88 9.35 3.18
CA ASP A 85 -18.08 9.47 4.62
C ASP A 85 -19.58 9.44 4.94
N ASP A 86 -20.00 8.47 5.77
CA ASP A 86 -21.38 8.34 6.24
C ASP A 86 -21.84 9.55 7.08
N ALA A 87 -20.91 10.29 7.69
CA ALA A 87 -21.17 11.52 8.42
C ALA A 87 -21.22 12.78 7.53
N GLY A 88 -20.91 12.67 6.23
CA GLY A 88 -21.09 13.74 5.25
C GLY A 88 -20.02 14.85 5.25
N SER A 89 -18.83 14.63 5.80
CA SER A 89 -17.78 15.66 5.80
C SER A 89 -17.23 16.00 4.39
N TYR A 90 -17.39 15.09 3.42
CA TYR A 90 -17.07 15.29 2.01
C TYR A 90 -18.25 15.78 1.15
N LEU A 91 -19.33 16.28 1.78
CA LEU A 91 -20.46 16.81 1.04
C LEU A 91 -20.03 17.88 0.03
N GLN A 92 -20.56 17.72 -1.18
CA GLN A 92 -20.33 18.62 -2.29
C GLN A 92 -21.48 19.63 -2.32
N SER A 93 -21.15 20.90 -2.51
CA SER A 93 -22.14 21.97 -2.63
C SER A 93 -21.90 22.78 -3.89
N ILE A 94 -22.99 23.15 -4.56
CA ILE A 94 -22.96 24.10 -5.67
C ILE A 94 -23.76 25.35 -5.34
N TYR A 95 -23.38 26.47 -5.93
CA TYR A 95 -23.94 27.79 -5.65
C TYR A 95 -24.26 28.49 -6.96
N LYS A 96 -25.24 29.37 -6.94
CA LYS A 96 -25.42 30.38 -7.99
C LYS A 96 -24.20 31.29 -8.02
N SER A 97 -23.97 31.99 -9.12
CA SER A 97 -22.95 33.05 -9.24
C SER A 97 -23.04 34.12 -8.13
N THR A 98 -24.24 34.33 -7.55
CA THR A 98 -24.48 35.23 -6.42
C THR A 98 -23.97 34.69 -5.07
N GLY A 99 -23.48 33.45 -5.02
CA GLY A 99 -23.01 32.78 -3.82
C GLY A 99 -24.10 32.11 -2.98
N VAL A 100 -25.37 32.17 -3.42
CA VAL A 100 -26.50 31.45 -2.82
C VAL A 100 -26.42 29.97 -3.17
N GLU A 101 -26.47 29.10 -2.17
CA GLU A 101 -26.42 27.65 -2.37
C GLU A 101 -27.64 27.15 -3.14
N ILE A 102 -27.42 26.18 -4.03
CA ILE A 102 -28.48 25.43 -4.69
C ILE A 102 -28.61 24.13 -3.89
N PRO A 103 -29.70 23.95 -3.10
CA PRO A 103 -29.85 22.79 -2.25
C PRO A 103 -29.81 21.48 -3.05
N PHE A 104 -29.31 20.42 -2.42
CA PHE A 104 -29.39 19.08 -2.99
C PHE A 104 -30.85 18.73 -3.34
N GLY A 105 -31.05 18.11 -4.51
CA GLY A 105 -32.38 17.81 -5.06
C GLY A 105 -33.05 18.95 -5.83
N SER A 106 -32.60 20.21 -5.68
CA SER A 106 -33.06 21.29 -6.57
C SER A 106 -32.46 21.11 -7.96
N GLY A 107 -33.27 21.15 -9.01
CA GLY A 107 -32.88 20.93 -10.41
C GLY A 107 -32.18 19.60 -10.72
N SER A 108 -32.29 18.64 -9.79
CA SER A 108 -31.71 17.29 -9.90
C SER A 108 -30.27 17.32 -10.39
N TRP A 109 -29.41 18.12 -9.75
CA TRP A 109 -28.02 18.19 -10.15
C TRP A 109 -27.20 17.00 -9.65
N LEU A 110 -26.19 16.61 -10.42
CA LEU A 110 -25.21 15.59 -10.07
C LEU A 110 -23.81 16.06 -10.47
N LEU A 111 -22.84 15.94 -9.57
CA LEU A 111 -21.42 16.03 -9.93
C LEU A 111 -20.93 14.62 -10.24
N ASP A 112 -20.46 14.41 -11.47
CA ASP A 112 -19.71 13.21 -11.83
C ASP A 112 -18.23 13.39 -11.46
N PRO A 113 -17.72 12.66 -10.46
CA PRO A 113 -16.35 12.83 -9.99
C PRO A 113 -15.27 12.39 -10.99
N GLU A 114 -15.62 11.53 -11.96
CA GLU A 114 -14.67 11.03 -12.96
C GLU A 114 -14.46 12.05 -14.07
N SER A 115 -15.55 12.55 -14.67
CA SER A 115 -15.45 13.56 -15.72
C SER A 115 -15.21 14.98 -15.19
N GLY A 116 -15.56 15.26 -13.94
CA GLY A 116 -15.51 16.60 -13.36
C GLY A 116 -16.58 17.52 -13.94
N VAL A 117 -17.76 16.97 -14.22
CA VAL A 117 -18.90 17.68 -14.83
C VAL A 117 -20.07 17.70 -13.85
N VAL A 118 -20.62 18.88 -13.61
CA VAL A 118 -21.91 19.06 -12.94
C VAL A 118 -23.01 19.10 -13.99
N THR A 119 -23.97 18.20 -13.89
CA THR A 119 -25.12 18.12 -14.80
C THR A 119 -26.42 18.38 -14.05
N PHE A 120 -27.29 19.24 -14.58
CA PHE A 120 -28.67 19.43 -14.13
C PHE A 120 -29.62 18.59 -14.99
N TYR A 121 -30.39 17.69 -14.37
CA TYR A 121 -31.43 16.93 -15.08
C TYR A 121 -32.78 17.65 -15.13
N ASP A 122 -32.98 18.68 -14.30
CA ASP A 122 -34.15 19.56 -14.33
C ASP A 122 -33.73 21.02 -14.11
N LEU A 123 -32.96 21.58 -15.05
CA LEU A 123 -32.53 22.97 -14.95
C LEU A 123 -33.72 23.94 -14.87
N THR A 124 -34.88 23.58 -15.44
CA THR A 124 -36.07 24.45 -15.50
C THR A 124 -36.69 24.75 -14.14
N SER A 125 -36.47 23.91 -13.12
CA SER A 125 -36.91 24.20 -11.75
C SER A 125 -35.99 25.16 -10.98
N ILE A 126 -34.86 25.58 -11.57
CA ILE A 126 -33.92 26.53 -10.96
C ILE A 126 -33.85 27.81 -11.79
N THR A 127 -33.95 28.96 -11.12
CA THR A 127 -33.76 30.27 -11.74
C THR A 127 -32.37 30.85 -11.45
N GLY A 128 -31.85 31.66 -12.38
CA GLY A 128 -30.58 32.37 -12.20
C GLY A 128 -29.32 31.53 -12.44
N VAL A 129 -29.46 30.40 -13.15
CA VAL A 129 -28.37 29.55 -13.62
C VAL A 129 -28.43 29.53 -15.14
N SER A 130 -27.34 29.92 -15.79
CA SER A 130 -27.21 29.96 -17.25
C SER A 130 -25.74 30.09 -17.65
N ALA A 131 -25.43 30.05 -18.94
CA ALA A 131 -24.10 30.39 -19.45
C ALA A 131 -23.60 31.76 -18.99
N ALA A 132 -24.49 32.77 -18.91
CA ALA A 132 -24.14 34.14 -18.50
C ALA A 132 -24.04 34.30 -16.98
N THR A 133 -24.64 33.38 -16.22
CA THR A 133 -24.66 33.36 -14.77
C THR A 133 -24.29 31.96 -14.27
N PRO A 134 -23.01 31.55 -14.46
CA PRO A 134 -22.60 30.17 -14.18
C PRO A 134 -22.60 29.87 -12.68
N ILE A 135 -22.53 28.58 -12.35
CA ILE A 135 -22.49 28.10 -10.98
C ILE A 135 -21.07 28.10 -10.40
N LEU A 136 -21.00 28.00 -9.08
CA LEU A 136 -19.77 27.81 -8.31
C LEU A 136 -19.84 26.45 -7.61
N ALA A 137 -18.69 25.80 -7.36
CA ALA A 137 -18.63 24.52 -6.66
C ALA A 137 -17.66 24.53 -5.46
N THR A 138 -18.05 23.89 -4.36
CA THR A 138 -17.21 23.56 -3.20
C THR A 138 -17.18 22.04 -3.06
N TYR A 139 -15.97 21.48 -3.01
CA TYR A 139 -15.75 20.02 -2.99
C TYR A 139 -14.34 19.71 -2.51
N TYR A 140 -14.11 18.43 -2.23
CA TYR A 140 -12.78 17.88 -2.00
C TYR A 140 -12.36 17.04 -3.22
N ARG A 141 -11.07 17.02 -3.48
CA ARG A 141 -10.44 16.32 -4.60
C ARG A 141 -9.34 15.41 -4.07
N TYR A 142 -9.23 14.23 -4.65
CA TYR A 142 -8.05 13.39 -4.49
C TYR A 142 -6.94 13.87 -5.46
N VAL A 143 -5.78 14.20 -4.90
CA VAL A 143 -4.57 14.65 -5.61
C VAL A 143 -3.38 13.72 -5.39
N GLY A 144 -3.62 12.54 -4.80
CA GLY A 144 -2.62 11.49 -4.63
C GLY A 144 -2.32 10.73 -5.91
N LYS A 145 -1.55 9.65 -5.80
CA LYS A 145 -1.19 8.81 -6.94
C LYS A 145 -2.38 7.94 -7.35
N LEU A 146 -2.58 7.76 -8.65
CA LEU A 146 -3.55 6.81 -9.17
C LEU A 146 -2.83 5.49 -9.54
N GLY A 147 -3.47 4.36 -9.30
CA GLY A 147 -2.96 3.03 -9.66
C GLY A 147 -2.55 2.17 -8.47
N ALA A 148 -1.98 1.00 -8.77
CA ALA A 148 -1.57 0.03 -7.76
C ALA A 148 -0.51 0.60 -6.80
N ALA A 149 -0.62 0.15 -5.55
CA ALA A 149 0.30 0.37 -4.45
C ALA A 149 1.77 0.39 -4.92
N THR A 150 2.57 1.31 -4.37
CA THR A 150 4.00 1.43 -4.74
C THR A 150 4.73 0.08 -4.58
N SER A 151 5.85 -0.09 -5.28
CA SER A 151 6.69 -1.28 -5.17
C SER A 151 7.07 -1.60 -3.71
N GLU A 152 7.10 -0.60 -2.82
CA GLU A 152 7.33 -0.75 -1.37
C GLU A 152 6.18 -1.45 -0.64
N GLN A 153 4.92 -1.12 -0.96
CA GLN A 153 3.75 -1.79 -0.37
C GLN A 153 3.61 -3.24 -0.87
N THR A 154 3.98 -3.48 -2.14
CA THR A 154 4.06 -4.84 -2.70
C THR A 154 5.21 -5.63 -2.08
N ALA A 155 6.36 -4.98 -1.85
CA ALA A 155 7.50 -5.58 -1.16
C ALA A 155 7.18 -5.94 0.29
N ALA A 156 6.45 -5.08 1.01
CA ALA A 156 5.99 -5.36 2.38
C ALA A 156 5.05 -6.58 2.44
N ALA A 157 4.13 -6.71 1.47
CA ALA A 157 3.23 -7.87 1.39
C ALA A 157 3.95 -9.19 1.04
N ILE A 158 5.10 -9.13 0.37
CA ILE A 158 5.92 -10.30 0.01
C ILE A 158 6.93 -10.65 1.12
N SER A 159 7.41 -9.65 1.87
CA SER A 159 8.50 -9.80 2.87
C SER A 159 8.09 -10.54 4.15
N ASP A 160 6.80 -10.57 4.50
CA ASP A 160 6.32 -11.12 5.78
C ASP A 160 5.73 -12.55 5.66
N GLN A 161 5.71 -13.13 4.47
CA GLN A 161 5.32 -14.53 4.29
C GLN A 161 6.56 -15.42 4.49
N GLU A 162 6.70 -15.99 5.69
CA GLU A 162 7.58 -17.12 5.92
C GLU A 162 7.11 -18.28 5.02
N LEU A 163 7.75 -18.44 3.85
CA LEU A 163 7.44 -19.52 2.92
C LEU A 163 8.02 -20.82 3.45
N THR A 164 7.24 -21.53 4.26
CA THR A 164 7.60 -22.86 4.74
C THR A 164 7.40 -23.89 3.63
N PHE A 165 8.49 -24.28 2.98
CA PHE A 165 8.48 -25.38 2.02
C PHE A 165 8.77 -26.71 2.74
N THR A 166 7.77 -27.57 2.87
CA THR A 166 7.97 -28.96 3.31
C THR A 166 8.19 -29.84 2.08
N LYS A 167 9.42 -30.32 1.87
CA LYS A 167 9.74 -31.29 0.82
C LYS A 167 10.17 -32.61 1.46
N THR A 168 9.35 -33.64 1.33
CA THR A 168 9.75 -35.01 1.63
C THR A 168 10.59 -35.53 0.47
N ILE A 169 11.90 -35.70 0.67
CA ILE A 169 12.77 -36.38 -0.29
C ILE A 169 12.93 -37.82 0.17
N LYS A 170 12.46 -38.77 -0.66
CA LYS A 170 12.74 -40.19 -0.50
C LYS A 170 14.01 -40.51 -1.30
N PHE A 171 15.04 -41.03 -0.64
CA PHE A 171 16.24 -41.53 -1.30
C PHE A 171 16.06 -43.02 -1.58
N ASP A 172 15.72 -43.38 -2.82
CA ASP A 172 15.79 -44.76 -3.31
C ASP A 172 17.13 -44.91 -4.03
N GLY A 173 18.21 -45.09 -3.25
CA GLY A 173 19.57 -45.26 -3.77
C GLY A 173 20.03 -46.71 -3.62
N GLY A 174 20.37 -47.34 -4.74
CA GLY A 174 20.76 -48.74 -4.81
C GLY A 174 20.84 -49.28 -6.24
N SER A 175 21.73 -50.24 -6.50
CA SER A 175 21.75 -50.95 -7.78
C SER A 175 20.76 -52.08 -7.70
N THR A 176 19.71 -52.08 -8.53
CA THR A 176 18.59 -53.04 -8.50
C THR A 176 18.97 -54.51 -8.78
N THR A 177 20.25 -54.85 -8.76
CA THR A 177 20.77 -56.18 -9.11
C THR A 177 21.24 -57.01 -7.92
N VAL A 178 21.23 -56.51 -6.67
CA VAL A 178 21.55 -57.30 -5.47
C VAL A 178 20.64 -56.96 -4.26
N THR A 179 20.46 -57.94 -3.38
CA THR A 179 19.77 -57.80 -2.08
C THR A 179 20.66 -57.04 -1.09
N ASP A 180 20.06 -56.21 -0.23
CA ASP A 180 20.70 -55.34 0.78
C ASP A 180 21.32 -54.02 0.26
N ASP A 181 20.53 -53.18 -0.43
CA ASP A 181 20.94 -51.81 -0.72
C ASP A 181 20.95 -50.94 0.54
N ALA A 182 22.12 -50.38 0.85
CA ALA A 182 22.32 -49.39 1.91
C ALA A 182 22.60 -48.01 1.29
N LEU A 183 22.05 -46.96 1.91
CA LEU A 183 22.37 -45.59 1.58
C LEU A 183 23.86 -45.32 1.85
N ALA A 184 24.67 -45.14 0.80
CA ALA A 184 26.12 -45.01 0.93
C ALA A 184 26.57 -43.66 1.51
N SER A 185 25.88 -42.55 1.17
CA SER A 185 26.14 -41.22 1.76
C SER A 185 24.97 -40.25 1.51
N ILE A 186 24.86 -39.23 2.36
CA ILE A 186 24.05 -38.03 2.13
C ILE A 186 25.00 -36.83 2.27
N VAL A 187 25.10 -35.99 1.24
CA VAL A 187 25.86 -34.73 1.29
C VAL A 187 24.84 -33.59 1.43
N LEU A 188 24.82 -32.93 2.60
CA LEU A 188 23.87 -31.85 2.91
C LEU A 188 24.51 -30.44 2.80
N ASP A 189 25.83 -30.37 2.69
CA ASP A 189 26.61 -29.13 2.56
C ASP A 189 27.94 -29.50 1.88
N ASP A 190 28.26 -28.84 0.77
CA ASP A 190 29.46 -29.07 -0.05
C ASP A 190 30.54 -28.00 0.16
N ARG A 191 30.31 -27.06 1.08
CA ARG A 191 31.28 -25.99 1.39
C ARG A 191 32.54 -26.56 2.01
N ASP A 192 33.67 -25.91 1.73
CA ASP A 192 34.94 -26.21 2.37
C ASP A 192 34.92 -25.78 3.85
N LEU A 193 34.64 -26.76 4.71
CA LEU A 193 34.60 -26.56 6.17
C LEU A 193 35.92 -26.05 6.73
N ALA A 194 37.06 -26.35 6.08
CA ALA A 194 38.36 -25.86 6.54
C ALA A 194 38.44 -24.34 6.49
N SER A 195 37.74 -23.69 5.56
CA SER A 195 37.72 -22.24 5.37
C SER A 195 36.80 -21.47 6.34
N MET A 196 35.91 -22.18 7.03
CA MET A 196 34.90 -21.57 7.92
C MET A 196 35.47 -21.29 9.33
N PRO A 197 34.95 -20.29 10.08
CA PRO A 197 35.41 -20.00 11.44
C PRO A 197 35.17 -21.18 12.41
N THR A 198 36.10 -21.39 13.34
CA THR A 198 36.04 -22.50 14.31
C THR A 198 34.87 -22.41 15.31
N SER A 199 34.31 -21.22 15.50
CA SER A 199 33.19 -20.98 16.41
C SER A 199 31.81 -21.15 15.78
N THR A 200 31.75 -21.38 14.45
CA THR A 200 30.48 -21.42 13.71
C THR A 200 30.05 -22.87 13.45
N PRO A 201 28.90 -23.32 13.99
CA PRO A 201 28.28 -24.55 13.55
C PRO A 201 28.04 -24.50 12.05
N CYS A 202 28.61 -25.46 11.31
CA CYS A 202 28.51 -25.51 9.85
C CYS A 202 27.32 -26.37 9.41
N MET A 203 27.12 -27.51 10.09
CA MET A 203 25.96 -28.38 9.92
C MET A 203 25.56 -28.94 11.28
N SER A 204 24.26 -29.07 11.55
CA SER A 204 23.80 -29.83 12.71
C SER A 204 22.58 -30.68 12.39
N LEU A 205 22.62 -31.95 12.79
CA LEU A 205 21.43 -32.80 12.88
C LEU A 205 20.96 -32.82 14.33
N GLN A 206 19.80 -32.21 14.59
CA GLN A 206 19.17 -32.20 15.90
C GLN A 206 18.07 -33.25 15.99
N ILE A 207 18.09 -34.03 17.07
CA ILE A 207 17.09 -35.03 17.42
C ILE A 207 16.42 -34.56 18.70
N GLY A 208 15.16 -34.15 18.58
CA GLY A 208 14.43 -33.43 19.64
C GLY A 208 14.32 -31.93 19.35
N GLY A 209 13.39 -31.26 20.04
CA GLY A 209 13.19 -29.81 19.92
C GLY A 209 14.21 -29.01 20.72
N ASP A 210 13.82 -27.84 21.18
CA ASP A 210 14.67 -26.95 21.98
C ASP A 210 14.60 -27.20 23.50
N SER A 211 14.23 -28.41 23.90
CA SER A 211 14.10 -28.82 25.30
C SER A 211 15.34 -29.53 25.80
N ASP A 212 15.56 -29.48 27.12
CA ASP A 212 16.58 -30.30 27.80
C ASP A 212 16.38 -31.80 27.50
N GLY A 213 17.49 -32.52 27.34
CA GLY A 213 17.48 -33.92 26.89
C GLY A 213 17.48 -34.10 25.37
N SER A 214 17.35 -33.01 24.59
CA SER A 214 17.54 -33.06 23.13
C SER A 214 19.01 -33.24 22.79
N TRP A 215 19.29 -33.87 21.66
CA TRP A 215 20.63 -34.20 21.20
C TRP A 215 20.89 -33.59 19.84
N ARG A 216 22.15 -33.25 19.55
CA ARG A 216 22.56 -32.90 18.20
C ARG A 216 23.95 -33.41 17.86
N LEU A 217 24.12 -33.73 16.59
CA LEU A 217 25.41 -33.96 15.94
C LEU A 217 25.76 -32.68 15.21
N VAL A 218 26.92 -32.10 15.45
CA VAL A 218 27.30 -30.80 14.87
C VAL A 218 28.72 -30.86 14.31
N THR A 219 28.94 -30.23 13.15
CA THR A 219 30.27 -29.97 12.63
C THR A 219 30.63 -28.50 12.80
N TYR A 220 31.88 -28.21 13.13
CA TYR A 220 32.44 -26.87 13.22
C TYR A 220 33.52 -26.64 12.17
N GLY A 221 33.67 -25.38 11.78
CA GLY A 221 34.64 -24.96 10.77
C GLY A 221 36.09 -25.08 11.23
N GLY A 222 37.03 -25.01 10.30
CA GLY A 222 38.44 -25.26 10.53
C GLY A 222 39.34 -24.05 10.80
N GLY A 223 38.81 -22.84 10.68
CA GLY A 223 39.57 -21.59 10.89
C GLY A 223 40.73 -21.40 9.90
N GLY A 224 40.58 -21.91 8.67
CA GLY A 224 41.63 -21.95 7.65
C GLY A 224 42.48 -23.23 7.67
N SER A 225 42.15 -24.22 8.51
CA SER A 225 42.87 -25.50 8.60
C SER A 225 41.93 -26.70 8.58
N ALA A 226 42.23 -27.70 7.76
CA ALA A 226 41.46 -28.96 7.73
C ALA A 226 41.46 -29.68 9.09
N THR A 227 42.60 -29.66 9.80
CA THR A 227 42.73 -30.23 11.15
C THR A 227 42.00 -29.42 12.23
N GLY A 228 41.59 -28.20 11.92
CA GLY A 228 40.82 -27.35 12.83
C GLY A 228 39.33 -27.69 12.82
N THR A 229 38.86 -28.46 11.84
CA THR A 229 37.45 -28.89 11.78
C THR A 229 37.17 -29.86 12.93
N SER A 230 35.94 -29.84 13.45
CA SER A 230 35.54 -30.80 14.48
C SER A 230 34.13 -31.32 14.24
N PHE A 231 33.89 -32.55 14.69
CA PHE A 231 32.58 -33.15 14.80
C PHE A 231 32.28 -33.36 16.28
N GLU A 232 31.14 -32.86 16.75
CA GLU A 232 30.75 -32.96 18.16
C GLU A 232 29.37 -33.61 18.33
N ILE A 233 29.25 -34.39 19.40
CA ILE A 233 27.97 -34.89 19.90
C ILE A 233 27.62 -34.05 21.12
N GLN A 234 26.50 -33.36 21.07
CA GLN A 234 26.07 -32.44 22.12
C GLN A 234 24.69 -32.83 22.66
N CYS A 235 24.46 -32.57 23.94
CA CYS A 235 23.18 -32.74 24.61
C CYS A 235 22.77 -31.41 25.25
N ARG A 236 21.48 -31.06 25.17
CA ARG A 236 20.95 -29.86 25.80
C ARG A 236 20.68 -30.12 27.29
N VAL A 237 21.34 -29.35 28.15
CA VAL A 237 21.24 -29.45 29.60
C VAL A 237 21.11 -28.05 30.17
N SER A 238 20.05 -27.81 30.94
CA SER A 238 19.75 -26.50 31.54
C SER A 238 19.75 -25.37 30.52
N GLY A 239 19.12 -25.61 29.37
CA GLY A 239 18.98 -24.64 28.28
C GLY A 239 20.22 -24.45 27.40
N THR A 240 21.34 -25.10 27.70
CA THR A 240 22.61 -24.93 26.97
C THR A 240 23.05 -26.23 26.30
N TRP A 241 23.65 -26.15 25.11
CA TRP A 241 24.27 -27.29 24.45
C TRP A 241 25.62 -27.62 25.09
N VAL A 242 25.75 -28.83 25.61
CA VAL A 242 26.96 -29.32 26.27
C VAL A 242 27.59 -30.43 25.45
N THR A 243 28.86 -30.27 25.08
CA THR A 243 29.65 -31.27 24.34
C THR A 243 29.88 -32.52 25.19
N LYS A 244 29.50 -33.66 24.64
CA LYS A 244 29.68 -34.99 25.24
C LYS A 244 30.82 -35.76 24.60
N SER A 245 31.08 -35.52 23.32
CA SER A 245 32.24 -36.05 22.60
C SER A 245 32.62 -35.09 21.49
N SER A 246 33.90 -35.01 21.18
CA SER A 246 34.46 -34.18 20.11
C SER A 246 35.52 -34.98 19.37
N PHE A 247 35.51 -34.89 18.05
CA PHE A 247 36.39 -35.61 17.14
C PHE A 247 36.99 -34.60 16.17
N THR A 248 38.31 -34.62 16.00
CA THR A 248 39.05 -33.78 15.06
C THR A 248 39.80 -34.67 14.07
N PRO A 249 39.99 -34.25 12.81
CA PRO A 249 40.85 -34.97 11.88
C PRO A 249 42.27 -35.07 12.42
N VAL A 250 42.90 -36.24 12.21
CA VAL A 250 44.30 -36.50 12.57
C VAL A 250 45.20 -36.17 11.39
#